data_AF-J9EDY2-F1
#
_entry.id   AF-J9EDY2-F1
#
_cell.length_a   1.000
_cell.length_b   1.000
_cell.length_c   1.000
_cell.angle_alpha   90.00
_cell.angle_beta   90.00
_cell.angle_gamma   90.00
#
_symmetry.space_group_name_H-M   'P 1'
#
loop_
_entity.id
_entity.type
_entity.pdbx_description
1 polymer ?
#
loop_
_entity_poly.entity_id
_entity_poly.type
_entity_poly.pdbx_seq_one_letter_code
_entity_poly.pdbx_strand_id
1 'polypeptide(L)'
;MGNPPAQEDTWAFGPIGSPFPDNPVHALDQPNQYVALWYKHGKPIHGRAWNNGGVLECSFPYKKAELTGAKDLGGQIQVCFQI
;
A
#
# COMPACT_ATOMS: atom_id res chain seq x y z
N MET A 1 -36.29 -2.81 -1.86
CA MET A 1 -35.15 -1.87 -1.74
C MET A 1 -33.98 -2.52 -2.46
N GLY A 2 -33.40 -1.86 -3.47
CA GLY A 2 -32.23 -2.39 -4.19
C GLY A 2 -30.95 -2.19 -3.37
N ASN A 3 -29.90 -2.96 -3.66
CA ASN A 3 -28.60 -2.74 -3.04
C ASN A 3 -28.07 -1.34 -3.40
N PRO A 4 -27.40 -0.65 -2.45
CA PRO A 4 -26.72 0.59 -2.78
C PRO A 4 -25.62 0.33 -3.82
N PRO A 5 -25.21 1.36 -4.59
CA PRO A 5 -24.08 1.26 -5.50
C PRO A 5 -22.81 0.82 -4.78
N ALA A 6 -21.98 0.03 -5.46
CA ALA A 6 -20.64 -0.27 -4.96
C ALA A 6 -19.83 1.02 -4.83
N GLN A 7 -19.12 1.17 -3.71
CA GLN A 7 -18.18 2.28 -3.50
C GLN A 7 -16.83 1.92 -4.12
N GLU A 8 -16.05 2.95 -4.48
CA GLU A 8 -14.68 2.76 -4.96
C GLU A 8 -13.72 2.50 -3.78
N ASP A 9 -12.64 1.76 -4.06
CA ASP A 9 -11.55 1.60 -3.10
C ASP A 9 -10.84 2.93 -2.85
N THR A 10 -10.46 3.19 -1.60
CA THR A 10 -9.74 4.41 -1.26
C THR A 10 -8.27 4.13 -0.99
N TRP A 11 -7.41 4.91 -1.64
CA TRP A 11 -5.96 4.71 -1.64
C TRP A 11 -5.25 5.97 -1.11
N ALA A 12 -4.74 5.89 0.11
CA ALA A 12 -4.03 6.99 0.75
C ALA A 12 -2.56 7.00 0.34
N PHE A 13 -2.01 8.17 0.01
CA PHE A 13 -0.58 8.32 -0.20
C PHE A 13 0.18 8.19 1.12
N GLY A 14 1.09 7.21 1.18
CA GLY A 14 1.97 6.94 2.30
C GLY A 14 3.44 7.15 1.92
N PRO A 15 4.11 8.21 2.41
CA PRO A 15 5.55 8.34 2.26
C PRO A 15 6.27 7.20 2.98
N ILE A 16 7.26 6.59 2.32
CA ILE A 16 8.04 5.50 2.92
C ILE A 16 8.86 6.05 4.10
N GLY A 17 8.80 5.40 5.25
CA GLY A 17 9.40 5.88 6.49
C GLY A 17 8.54 6.84 7.31
N SER A 18 7.28 7.07 6.92
CA SER A 18 6.29 7.82 7.71
C SER A 18 5.25 6.88 8.34
N PRO A 19 4.46 7.32 9.33
CA PRO A 19 3.36 6.52 9.88
C PRO A 19 2.34 6.09 8.84
N PHE A 20 1.61 5.01 9.14
CA PHE A 20 0.50 4.53 8.31
C PHE A 20 -0.67 5.52 8.30
N PRO A 21 -1.49 5.55 7.23
CA PRO A 21 -2.78 6.21 7.26
C PRO A 21 -3.74 5.50 8.22
N ASP A 22 -4.84 6.16 8.57
CA ASP A 22 -5.89 5.59 9.42
C ASP A 22 -6.59 4.40 8.73
N ASN A 23 -6.99 3.41 9.51
CA ASN A 23 -7.75 2.21 9.08
C ASN A 23 -7.19 1.50 7.82
N PRO A 24 -5.87 1.17 7.78
CA PRO A 24 -5.30 0.49 6.62
C PRO A 24 -5.84 -0.94 6.51
N VAL A 25 -6.08 -1.40 5.28
CA VAL A 25 -6.62 -2.75 5.03
C VAL A 25 -5.51 -3.78 5.17
N HIS A 26 -5.71 -4.72 6.09
CA HIS A 26 -4.80 -5.84 6.31
C HIS A 26 -5.04 -6.97 5.31
N ALA A 27 -3.96 -7.68 4.97
CA ALA A 27 -4.08 -8.99 4.38
C ALA A 27 -4.68 -9.98 5.40
N LEU A 28 -5.56 -10.86 4.92
CA LEU A 28 -6.22 -11.86 5.75
C LEU A 28 -5.18 -12.70 6.50
N ASP A 29 -5.41 -12.89 7.81
CA ASP A 29 -4.52 -13.63 8.72
C ASP A 29 -3.08 -13.10 8.84
N GLN A 30 -2.82 -11.87 8.37
CA GLN A 30 -1.51 -11.22 8.42
C GLN A 30 -1.62 -9.86 9.11
N PRO A 31 -1.58 -9.82 10.46
CA PRO A 31 -1.85 -8.61 11.23
C PRO A 31 -0.86 -7.46 11.01
N ASN A 32 0.31 -7.71 10.41
CA ASN A 32 1.29 -6.68 10.06
C ASN A 32 1.59 -6.65 8.55
N GLN A 33 0.65 -7.06 7.70
CA GLN A 33 0.75 -6.84 6.26
C GLN A 33 -0.47 -6.10 5.76
N TYR A 34 -0.22 -5.06 4.96
CA TYR A 34 -1.24 -4.17 4.43
C TYR A 34 -1.19 -4.14 2.91
N VAL A 35 -2.35 -3.95 2.29
CA VAL A 35 -2.47 -3.86 0.84
C VAL A 35 -1.87 -2.53 0.36
N ALA A 36 -0.85 -2.63 -0.49
CA ALA A 36 -0.13 -1.48 -1.01
C ALA A 36 -0.12 -1.45 -2.54
N LEU A 37 -0.04 -0.25 -3.09
CA LEU A 37 -0.06 0.04 -4.52
C LEU A 37 1.07 1.01 -4.87
N TRP A 38 1.78 0.70 -5.94
CA TRP A 38 2.84 1.53 -6.50
C TRP A 38 2.67 1.65 -8.00
N TYR A 39 3.08 2.79 -8.57
CA TYR A 39 3.02 3.02 -10.01
C TYR A 39 4.42 3.15 -10.60
N LYS A 40 4.68 2.40 -11.67
CA LYS A 40 5.89 2.56 -12.49
C LYS A 40 5.51 2.83 -13.93
N HIS A 41 5.85 4.03 -14.42
CA HIS A 41 5.52 4.48 -15.78
C HIS A 41 4.02 4.34 -16.10
N GLY A 42 3.15 4.76 -15.17
CA GLY A 42 1.69 4.69 -15.32
C GLY A 42 1.08 3.30 -15.14
N LYS A 43 1.88 2.25 -14.86
CA LYS A 43 1.37 0.90 -14.62
C LYS A 43 1.23 0.63 -13.11
N PRO A 44 0.05 0.21 -12.62
CA PRO A 44 -0.15 -0.16 -11.23
C PRO A 44 0.52 -1.50 -10.92
N ILE A 45 1.15 -1.59 -9.76
CA ILE A 45 1.81 -2.79 -9.23
C ILE A 45 1.38 -2.90 -7.77
N HIS A 46 0.63 -3.96 -7.45
CA HIS A 46 0.30 -4.28 -6.07
C HIS A 46 1.51 -4.90 -5.35
N GLY A 47 1.59 -4.64 -4.06
CA GLY A 47 2.61 -5.17 -3.18
C GLY A 47 2.11 -5.22 -1.74
N ARG A 48 3.05 -5.28 -0.81
CA ARG A 48 2.74 -5.30 0.63
C ARG A 48 3.44 -4.14 1.33
N ALA A 49 2.78 -3.58 2.32
CA ALA A 49 3.39 -2.72 3.32
C ALA A 49 3.35 -3.39 4.70
N TRP A 50 4.23 -3.00 5.60
CA TRP A 50 4.23 -3.45 7.00
C TRP A 50 4.73 -2.33 7.91
N ASN A 51 4.35 -2.40 9.18
CA ASN A 51 4.84 -1.51 10.21
C ASN A 51 6.16 -2.06 10.77
N ASN A 52 7.21 -1.24 10.70
CA ASN A 52 8.47 -1.48 11.40
C ASN A 52 8.81 -0.25 12.25
N GLY A 53 8.75 -0.37 13.58
CA GLY A 53 9.09 0.74 14.47
C GLY A 53 8.18 1.97 14.36
N GLY A 54 6.92 1.80 13.96
CA GLY A 54 5.95 2.89 13.78
C GLY A 54 5.95 3.53 12.40
N VAL A 55 6.82 3.08 11.49
CA VAL A 55 6.92 3.61 10.13
C VAL A 55 6.52 2.58 9.07
N LEU A 56 6.09 3.10 7.93
CA LEU A 56 5.73 2.36 6.74
C LEU A 56 6.98 1.89 6.01
N GLU A 57 7.12 0.57 5.93
CA GLU A 57 8.01 -0.12 5.01
C GLU A 57 7.18 -0.91 3.99
N CYS A 58 7.79 -1.28 2.86
CA CYS A 58 7.07 -1.94 1.78
C CYS A 58 7.97 -2.80 0.88
N SER A 59 7.32 -3.62 0.07
CA SER A 59 7.96 -4.48 -0.92
C SER A 59 7.07 -4.67 -2.13
N PHE A 60 7.65 -4.44 -3.31
CA PHE A 60 7.02 -4.60 -4.62
C PHE A 60 7.88 -5.44 -5.55
N PRO A 61 7.27 -6.39 -6.29
CA PRO A 61 7.96 -7.10 -7.35
C PRO A 61 8.05 -6.24 -8.62
N TYR A 62 9.25 -6.06 -9.17
CA TYR A 62 9.43 -5.40 -10.46
C TYR A 62 10.60 -5.98 -11.24
N LYS A 63 10.35 -6.40 -12.49
CA LYS A 63 11.37 -6.97 -13.40
C LYS A 63 12.26 -8.05 -12.75
N LYS A 64 11.66 -8.99 -12.02
CA LYS A 64 12.33 -10.09 -11.28
C LYS A 64 13.22 -9.62 -10.12
N ALA A 65 13.09 -8.37 -9.68
CA ALA A 65 13.71 -7.86 -8.46
C ALA A 65 12.63 -7.51 -7.42
N GLU A 66 13.03 -7.56 -6.15
CA GLU A 66 12.27 -7.01 -5.03
C GLU A 66 12.72 -5.57 -4.80
N LEU A 67 11.77 -4.63 -4.77
CA LEU A 67 12.02 -3.22 -4.49
C LEU A 67 11.41 -2.86 -3.13
N THR A 68 12.25 -2.39 -2.22
CA THR A 68 11.85 -1.97 -0.85
C THR A 68 12.27 -0.53 -0.53
N GLY A 69 13.30 -0.03 -1.21
CA GLY A 69 13.90 1.27 -0.92
C GLY A 69 13.07 2.45 -1.42
N ALA A 70 12.99 3.50 -0.61
CA ALA A 70 12.35 4.75 -0.98
C ALA A 70 12.92 5.36 -2.29
N LYS A 71 14.23 5.20 -2.54
CA LYS A 71 14.87 5.69 -3.78
C LYS A 71 14.36 4.96 -5.03
N ASP A 72 14.17 3.65 -4.96
CA ASP A 72 13.74 2.84 -6.10
C ASP A 72 12.24 3.01 -6.39
N LEU A 73 11.47 3.24 -5.33
CA LEU A 73 10.01 3.39 -5.38
C LEU A 73 9.54 4.84 -5.57
N GLY A 74 10.45 5.83 -5.55
CA GLY A 74 10.10 7.24 -5.75
C GLY A 74 9.53 7.93 -4.51
N GLY A 75 9.86 7.43 -3.32
CA GLY A 75 9.62 8.07 -2.02
C GLY A 75 8.22 7.84 -1.42
N GLN A 76 7.22 7.51 -2.23
CA GLN A 76 5.84 7.31 -1.78
C GLN A 76 5.17 6.14 -2.48
N ILE A 77 4.26 5.50 -1.75
CA ILE A 77 3.35 4.47 -2.27
C ILE A 77 1.92 4.83 -1.87
N GLN A 78 0.94 4.03 -2.28
CA GLN A 78 -0.42 4.11 -1.77
C GLN A 78 -0.73 2.90 -0.89
N VAL A 79 -1.49 3.10 0.19
CA VAL A 79 -2.02 2.05 1.05
C VAL A 79 -3.53 2.08 0.96
N CYS A 80 -4.15 0.92 0.76
CA CYS A 80 -5.60 0.80 0.77
C CYS A 80 -6.10 1.01 2.19
N PHE A 81 -7.14 1.83 2.36
CA PHE A 81 -7.76 2.08 3.65
C PHE A 81 -9.29 2.11 3.53
N GLN A 82 -9.96 1.89 4.65
CA GLN A 82 -11.42 1.94 4.75
C GLN A 82 -11.88 3.24 5.40
N ILE A 83 -12.90 3.85 4.81
CA ILE A 83 -13.59 5.05 5.30
C ILE A 83 -14.81 4.64 6.13
#